data_AF-A0A139X0L0-F1
#
_entry.id   AF-A0A139X0L0-F1
#
_cell.length_a   1.000
_cell.length_b   1.000
_cell.length_c   1.000
_cell.angle_alpha   90.00
_cell.angle_beta   90.00
_cell.angle_gamma   90.00
#
_symmetry.space_group_name_H-M   'P 1'
#
loop_
_entity.id
_entity.type
_entity.pdbx_description
1 polymer ?
#
loop_
_entity_poly.entity_id
_entity_poly.type
_entity_poly.pdbx_seq_one_letter_code
_entity_poly.pdbx_strand_id
1 'polypeptide(L)'
;MYASANRDETKYSDSDRFEIERFKQAQANHFAFGHGVHHCIGSNLARREARIALEILSSRLPNLRLRPNQKFTHVPTMILRGFTRLEVEWDNRNF
;
A
#
# COMPACT_ATOMS: atom_id res chain seq x y z
N MET A 1 -3.99 -16.07 0.43
CA MET A 1 -5.07 -16.18 -0.58
C MET A 1 -5.31 -14.85 -1.31
N TYR A 2 -5.79 -13.78 -0.65
CA TYR A 2 -6.09 -12.49 -1.33
C TYR A 2 -4.90 -11.83 -2.03
N ALA A 3 -3.70 -11.91 -1.45
CA ALA A 3 -2.49 -11.38 -2.09
C ALA A 3 -2.15 -12.10 -3.41
N SER A 4 -2.42 -13.41 -3.49
CA SER A 4 -2.21 -14.19 -4.72
C SER A 4 -3.23 -13.78 -5.79
N ALA A 5 -4.51 -13.65 -5.43
CA ALA A 5 -5.56 -13.21 -6.36
C ALA A 5 -5.28 -11.80 -6.91
N ASN A 6 -4.74 -10.90 -6.08
CA ASN A 6 -4.34 -9.55 -6.51
C ASN A 6 -3.10 -9.54 -7.43
N ARG A 7 -2.47 -10.70 -7.66
CA ARG A 7 -1.35 -10.87 -8.58
C ARG A 7 -1.65 -11.86 -9.72
N ASP A 8 -2.90 -12.22 -9.92
CA ASP A 8 -3.28 -13.14 -11.00
C ASP A 8 -3.10 -12.46 -12.37
N GLU A 9 -2.17 -12.97 -13.18
CA GLU A 9 -1.84 -12.47 -14.52
C GLU A 9 -2.99 -12.64 -15.51
N THR A 10 -3.89 -13.61 -15.28
CA THR A 10 -5.10 -13.77 -16.10
C THR A 10 -6.07 -12.62 -15.93
N LYS A 11 -5.96 -11.87 -14.82
CA LYS A 11 -6.78 -10.70 -14.51
C LYS A 11 -6.04 -9.37 -14.66
N TYR A 12 -4.76 -9.33 -14.29
CA TYR A 12 -3.92 -8.13 -14.34
C TYR A 12 -2.64 -8.42 -15.11
N SER A 13 -2.52 -7.94 -16.35
CA SER A 13 -1.27 -8.04 -17.10
C SER A 13 -0.11 -7.39 -16.34
N ASP A 14 1.07 -8.00 -16.35
CA ASP A 14 2.23 -7.55 -15.55
C ASP A 14 1.87 -7.35 -14.07
N SER A 15 1.19 -8.33 -13.47
CA SER A 15 0.59 -8.24 -12.12
C SER A 15 1.61 -7.96 -11.00
N ASP A 16 2.88 -8.35 -11.20
CA ASP A 16 3.99 -8.08 -10.28
C ASP A 16 4.50 -6.63 -10.38
N ARG A 17 4.19 -5.91 -11.46
CA ARG A 17 4.60 -4.51 -11.66
C ARG A 17 3.69 -3.58 -10.87
N PHE A 18 4.30 -2.80 -9.98
CA PHE A 18 3.62 -1.72 -9.28
C PHE A 18 3.36 -0.55 -10.24
N GLU A 19 2.08 -0.31 -10.53
CA GLU A 19 1.61 0.76 -11.41
C GLU A 19 0.41 1.46 -10.78
N ILE A 20 0.62 2.70 -10.32
CA ILE A 20 -0.39 3.50 -9.59
C ILE A 20 -1.60 3.79 -10.48
N GLU A 21 -1.37 3.94 -11.77
CA GLU A 21 -2.35 4.35 -12.78
C GLU A 21 -3.26 3.22 -13.24
N ARG A 22 -2.91 1.96 -12.93
CA ARG A 22 -3.57 0.73 -13.40
C ARG A 22 -5.10 0.74 -13.24
N PHE A 23 -5.60 1.39 -12.19
CA PHE A 23 -7.02 1.39 -11.84
C PHE A 23 -7.72 2.75 -11.98
N LYS A 24 -7.14 3.70 -12.72
CA LYS A 24 -7.82 4.99 -12.93
C LYS A 24 -9.09 4.89 -13.77
N GLN A 25 -9.21 3.88 -14.63
CA GLN A 25 -10.30 3.76 -15.62
C GLN A 25 -11.26 2.59 -15.34
N ALA A 26 -10.90 1.66 -14.46
CA ALA A 26 -11.72 0.53 -14.06
C ALA A 26 -11.91 0.54 -12.53
N GLN A 27 -13.07 0.14 -12.03
CA GLN A 27 -13.22 -0.13 -10.60
C GLN A 27 -12.11 -1.09 -10.17
N ALA A 28 -11.28 -0.63 -9.22
CA ALA A 28 -10.17 -1.38 -8.66
C ALA A 28 -10.70 -2.61 -7.92
N ASN A 29 -10.97 -3.69 -8.65
CA ASN A 29 -11.56 -4.92 -8.12
C ASN A 29 -10.48 -5.80 -7.48
N HIS A 30 -9.76 -5.26 -6.51
CA HIS A 30 -8.78 -6.00 -5.72
C HIS A 30 -9.45 -6.61 -4.48
N PHE A 31 -8.95 -7.77 -4.04
CA PHE A 31 -9.45 -8.52 -2.89
C PHE A 31 -8.86 -8.09 -1.54
N ALA A 32 -8.16 -6.96 -1.46
CA ALA A 32 -7.52 -6.54 -0.20
C ALA A 32 -8.54 -6.21 0.93
N PHE A 33 -9.80 -5.94 0.56
CA PHE A 33 -10.91 -5.73 1.50
C PHE A 33 -11.89 -6.91 1.55
N GLY A 34 -11.50 -8.07 1.04
CA GLY A 34 -12.39 -9.23 0.89
C GLY A 34 -13.46 -8.99 -0.18
N HIS A 35 -14.51 -9.82 -0.17
CA HIS A 35 -15.63 -9.76 -1.11
C HIS A 35 -16.88 -10.41 -0.49
N GLY A 36 -18.07 -10.10 -1.00
CA GLY A 36 -19.34 -10.69 -0.57
C GLY A 36 -19.88 -10.11 0.74
N VAL A 37 -20.67 -10.90 1.47
CA VAL A 37 -21.39 -10.47 2.68
C VAL A 37 -20.49 -10.04 3.84
N HIS A 38 -19.22 -10.45 3.82
CA HIS A 38 -18.20 -10.07 4.79
C HIS A 38 -17.17 -9.07 4.22
N HIS A 39 -17.50 -8.37 3.13
CA HIS A 39 -16.65 -7.30 2.62
C HIS A 39 -16.36 -6.27 3.73
N CYS A 40 -15.11 -5.82 3.82
CA CYS A 40 -14.64 -4.99 4.91
C CYS A 40 -15.48 -3.72 5.06
N ILE A 41 -16.18 -3.64 6.20
CA ILE A 41 -17.00 -2.47 6.58
C ILE A 41 -16.16 -1.19 6.69
N GLY A 42 -14.88 -1.33 7.06
CA GLY A 42 -13.93 -0.22 7.20
C GLY A 42 -13.24 0.20 5.90
N SER A 43 -13.56 -0.40 4.75
CA SER A 43 -12.86 -0.15 3.48
C SER A 43 -12.82 1.33 3.07
N ASN A 44 -13.93 2.06 3.25
CA ASN A 44 -13.98 3.50 2.95
C ASN A 44 -13.15 4.34 3.93
N LEU A 45 -13.17 3.98 5.22
CA LEU A 45 -12.36 4.66 6.24
C LEU A 45 -10.87 4.47 5.96
N ALA A 46 -10.43 3.23 5.76
CA ALA A 46 -9.04 2.90 5.47
C ALA A 46 -8.53 3.60 4.20
N ARG A 47 -9.36 3.69 3.13
CA ARG A 47 -9.02 4.44 1.91
C ARG A 47 -8.86 5.94 2.20
N ARG A 48 -9.70 6.52 3.06
CA ARG A 48 -9.62 7.94 3.41
C ARG A 48 -8.40 8.24 4.27
N GLU A 49 -8.12 7.41 5.26
CA GLU A 49 -6.92 7.50 6.11
C GLU A 49 -5.65 7.40 5.27
N ALA A 50 -5.55 6.39 4.39
CA ALA A 50 -4.39 6.23 3.51
C ALA A 50 -4.19 7.42 2.58
N ARG A 51 -5.26 7.97 2.00
CA ARG A 51 -5.18 9.18 1.16
C ARG A 51 -4.62 10.36 1.95
N ILE A 52 -5.20 10.66 3.11
CA ILE A 52 -4.77 11.79 3.95
C ILE A 52 -3.32 11.61 4.39
N ALA A 53 -2.94 10.41 4.84
CA ALA A 53 -1.57 10.11 5.26
C ALA A 53 -0.57 10.33 4.10
N LEU A 54 -0.87 9.82 2.91
CA LEU A 54 -0.01 9.98 1.73
C LEU A 54 0.09 11.43 1.26
N GLU A 55 -1.02 12.18 1.26
CA GLU A 55 -1.04 13.61 0.94
C GLU A 55 -0.19 14.42 1.92
N ILE A 56 -0.33 14.17 3.24
CA ILE A 56 0.46 14.87 4.26
C ILE A 56 1.94 14.51 4.16
N LEU A 57 2.27 13.22 4.02
CA LEU A 57 3.67 12.77 3.94
C LEU A 57 4.36 13.35 2.70
N SER A 58 3.73 13.24 1.53
CA SER A 58 4.31 13.76 0.28
C SER A 58 4.44 15.29 0.27
N SER A 59 3.47 16.01 0.85
CA SER A 59 3.52 17.48 0.90
C SER A 59 4.48 18.04 1.95
N ARG A 60 4.62 17.39 3.11
CA ARG A 60 5.48 17.87 4.21
C ARG A 60 6.91 17.35 4.11
N LEU A 61 7.11 16.15 3.58
CA LEU A 61 8.40 15.46 3.50
C LEU A 61 8.71 15.12 2.02
N PRO A 62 8.93 16.11 1.14
CA PRO A 62 9.06 15.87 -0.31
C PRO A 62 10.25 14.99 -0.70
N ASN A 63 11.29 14.93 0.15
CA ASN A 63 12.48 14.09 -0.05
C ASN A 63 12.48 12.87 0.88
N LEU A 64 11.30 12.40 1.32
CA LEU A 64 11.17 11.20 2.13
C LEU A 64 11.67 9.98 1.35
N ARG A 65 12.64 9.28 1.94
CA ARG A 65 13.28 8.10 1.34
C ARG A 65 13.51 7.03 2.39
N LEU A 66 13.66 5.78 1.95
CA LEU A 66 14.06 4.69 2.83
C LEU A 66 15.51 4.89 3.28
N ARG A 67 15.78 4.67 4.56
CA ARG A 67 17.16 4.58 5.06
C ARG A 67 17.90 3.45 4.30
N PRO A 68 19.09 3.72 3.73
CA PRO A 68 19.85 2.69 3.03
C PRO A 68 20.23 1.52 3.94
N ASN A 69 20.36 0.32 3.35
CA ASN A 69 20.85 -0.90 4.02
C ASN A 69 20.07 -1.35 5.27
N GLN A 70 18.83 -0.88 5.47
CA GLN A 70 17.97 -1.38 6.54
C GLN A 70 17.50 -2.82 6.25
N LYS A 71 17.28 -3.61 7.30
CA LYS A 71 16.72 -4.96 7.17
C LYS A 71 15.20 -4.90 7.24
N PHE A 72 14.54 -5.40 6.20
CA PHE A 72 13.09 -5.54 6.17
C PHE A 72 12.67 -6.84 6.84
N THR A 73 12.03 -6.73 8.00
CA THR A 73 11.46 -7.88 8.71
C THR A 73 9.94 -7.78 8.67
N HIS A 74 9.29 -8.82 8.16
CA HIS A 74 7.83 -8.88 8.17
C HIS A 74 7.30 -9.26 9.55
N VAL A 75 6.12 -8.75 9.89
CA VAL A 75 5.35 -9.27 11.02
C VAL A 75 5.10 -10.76 10.77
N PRO A 76 5.41 -11.67 11.73
CA PRO A 76 5.33 -13.12 11.52
C PRO A 76 3.87 -13.62 11.59
N THR A 77 3.07 -13.22 10.61
CA THR A 77 1.67 -13.61 10.47
C THR A 77 1.35 -13.94 9.01
N MET A 78 0.43 -14.88 8.82
CA MET A 78 -0.06 -15.28 7.49
C MET A 78 -1.19 -14.36 7.00
N ILE A 79 -1.76 -13.52 7.88
CA ILE A 79 -2.96 -12.73 7.61
C ILE A 79 -2.59 -11.35 7.05
N LEU A 80 -1.61 -10.70 7.68
CA LEU A 80 -1.19 -9.34 7.36
C LEU A 80 0.19 -9.33 6.72
N ARG A 81 0.39 -8.48 5.72
CA ARG A 81 1.70 -8.21 5.14
C ARG A 81 2.12 -6.79 5.51
N GLY A 82 2.92 -6.68 6.57
CA GLY A 82 3.51 -5.44 7.03
C GLY A 82 4.93 -5.66 7.52
N PHE A 83 5.74 -4.60 7.57
CA PHE A 83 7.05 -4.63 8.22
C PHE A 83 6.90 -4.34 9.70
N THR A 84 7.73 -4.94 10.54
CA THR A 84 7.79 -4.64 11.98
C THR A 84 8.33 -3.24 12.27
N ARG A 85 9.19 -2.73 11.36
CA ARG A 85 9.75 -1.38 11.38
C ARG A 85 10.07 -0.95 9.96
N LEU A 86 9.94 0.34 9.67
CA LEU A 86 10.37 0.97 8.43
C LEU A 86 11.13 2.25 8.78
N GLU A 87 12.43 2.29 8.51
CA GLU A 87 13.26 3.46 8.78
C GLU A 87 13.28 4.38 7.56
N VAL A 88 13.05 5.66 7.77
CA VAL A 88 12.99 6.67 6.70
C VAL A 88 13.83 7.88 7.06
N GLU A 89 14.34 8.53 6.03
CA GLU A 89 15.08 9.79 6.12
C GLU A 89 14.39 10.84 5.26
N TRP A 90 14.53 12.10 5.64
CA TRP A 90 14.10 13.26 4.87
C TRP A 90 15.05 14.42 5.17
N ASP A 91 15.07 15.42 4.30
CA ASP A 91 15.92 16.59 4.52
C ASP A 91 15.21 17.57 5.46
N ASN A 92 15.95 18.15 6.40
CA ASN A 92 15.39 19.19 7.27
C ASN A 92 15.00 20.40 6.42
N ARG A 93 13.74 20.84 6.53
CA ARG A 93 13.36 22.16 6.06
C ARG A 93 14.03 23.17 6.98
N ASN A 94 15.09 23.81 6.51
CA ASN A 94 15.51 25.09 7.09
C ASN A 94 14.36 26.06 6.84
N PHE A 95 13.65 26.43 7.91
CA PHE A 95 12.68 27.53 7.89
C PHE A 95 13.42 28.86 7.91
#